data_AF-A0A3D4TCG1-F1
#
_entry.id   AF-A0A3D4TCG1-F1
#
_cell.length_a   1.000
_cell.length_b   1.000
_cell.length_c   1.000
_cell.angle_alpha   90.00
_cell.angle_beta   90.00
_cell.angle_gamma   90.00
#
_symmetry.space_group_name_H-M   'P 1'
#
loop_
_entity.id
_entity.type
_entity.pdbx_description
1 polymer ?
#
loop_
_entity_poly.entity_id
_entity_poly.type
_entity_poly.pdbx_seq_one_letter_code
_entity_poly.pdbx_strand_id
1 'polypeptide(L)'
;MKPFTFQPFKTVLFAAGATMLMWTTACKKDAFDEKAALTAQRDLLQFKYDNEKSLEQLRQQGATALAQLQYQLSLQQQMLTMRSQDSLNRAYQRFVDSLSRATGRHADSIAMLNNRRQDIIVKVQDIITAQAIQGATVTLPTTVGTVLQATTDASGQAIFPAAGNTNVPPTVQAIVTRTGYVSAQSGFITRTSSSVGQTTVQLWNNGNARNTIRGNVTIDVNLANGSAENVSGQLITITNSYQGTTYFYSALTDASGNYSINVPDNGGSIGTYSFVPVVKDSVQRMYVNG
;
A
#
# COMPACT_ATOMS: atom_id res chain seq x y z
N MET A 1 19.48 26.32 38.36
CA MET A 1 19.77 27.41 39.31
C MET A 1 21.16 27.17 39.90
N LYS A 2 22.13 28.03 39.61
CA LYS A 2 23.20 28.28 40.59
C LYS A 2 22.56 29.06 41.75
N PRO A 3 23.07 28.90 42.97
CA PRO A 3 23.99 29.93 43.41
C PRO A 3 25.20 29.35 44.14
N PHE A 4 26.37 29.61 43.57
CA PHE A 4 27.59 29.77 44.37
C PHE A 4 27.46 31.11 45.08
N THR A 5 27.51 31.11 46.41
CA THR A 5 27.51 32.32 47.24
C THR A 5 28.81 32.44 48.04
N PHE A 6 29.50 33.53 47.70
CA PHE A 6 30.43 34.38 48.44
C PHE A 6 30.96 33.97 49.83
N GLN A 7 32.30 34.05 49.93
CA GLN A 7 33.08 34.26 51.16
C GLN A 7 32.61 35.50 51.93
N PRO A 8 32.82 35.57 53.26
CA PRO A 8 33.94 36.37 53.76
C PRO A 8 34.64 35.73 54.99
N PHE A 9 35.97 35.79 55.07
CA PHE A 9 36.70 36.92 55.65
C PHE A 9 36.25 37.25 57.08
N LYS A 10 37.14 36.98 58.03
CA LYS A 10 37.74 37.95 58.96
C LYS A 10 38.09 37.23 60.25
N THR A 11 39.39 37.15 60.56
CA THR A 11 40.08 38.12 61.43
C THR A 11 39.67 37.85 62.87
N VAL A 12 40.62 37.78 63.79
CA VAL A 12 40.76 38.74 64.89
C VAL A 12 41.58 38.00 65.94
N LEU A 13 42.51 38.56 66.67
CA LEU A 13 43.18 39.87 66.69
C LEU A 13 44.13 39.76 67.91
N PHE A 14 45.03 40.75 67.96
CA PHE A 14 45.44 41.45 69.18
C PHE A 14 46.36 40.70 70.12
N ALA A 15 47.34 41.33 70.76
CA ALA A 15 47.92 42.67 70.76
C ALA A 15 49.33 42.43 71.36
N ALA A 16 50.31 43.31 71.48
CA ALA A 16 50.41 44.74 71.54
C ALA A 16 51.92 45.03 71.56
N GLY A 17 52.29 46.28 71.33
CA GLY A 17 53.48 46.82 72.00
C GLY A 17 54.76 46.79 71.17
N ALA A 18 54.82 47.69 70.19
CA ALA A 18 56.07 48.36 69.89
C ALA A 18 56.52 49.10 71.16
N THR A 19 57.43 48.49 71.92
CA THR A 19 58.22 49.20 72.93
C THR A 19 59.68 49.07 72.51
N MET A 20 60.16 50.14 71.89
CA MET A 20 61.55 50.36 71.52
C MET A 20 62.34 50.54 72.82
N LEU A 21 62.91 49.47 73.36
CA LEU A 21 63.90 49.53 74.44
C LEU A 21 65.25 49.18 73.83
N MET A 22 66.04 50.23 73.61
CA MET A 22 67.46 50.14 73.30
C MET A 22 68.16 49.44 74.45
N TRP A 23 68.32 48.13 74.35
CA TRP A 23 69.27 47.40 75.16
C TRP A 23 70.43 47.08 74.23
N THR A 24 71.50 47.83 74.41
CA THR A 24 72.85 47.52 73.95
C THR A 24 73.28 46.20 74.60
N THR A 25 72.72 45.08 74.16
CA THR A 25 73.31 43.78 74.37
C THR A 25 74.29 43.61 73.23
N ALA A 26 75.56 43.79 73.55
CA ALA A 26 76.63 43.26 72.76
C ALA A 26 76.18 41.89 72.20
N CYS A 27 76.27 41.69 70.88
CA CYS A 27 76.35 40.35 70.34
C CYS A 27 77.59 39.72 70.97
N LYS A 28 77.46 39.18 72.18
CA LYS A 28 78.01 37.86 72.41
C LYS A 28 77.38 37.06 71.28
N LYS A 29 78.23 36.66 70.34
CA LYS A 29 77.96 35.51 69.51
C LYS A 29 77.45 34.46 70.49
N ASP A 30 76.13 34.31 70.59
CA ASP A 30 75.56 33.21 71.35
C ASP A 30 76.21 31.98 70.75
N ALA A 31 76.90 31.23 71.61
CA ALA A 31 77.55 30.00 71.21
C ALA A 31 76.49 29.23 70.44
N PHE A 32 76.80 28.92 69.19
CA PHE A 32 75.96 28.14 68.27
C PHE A 32 75.15 27.14 69.09
N ASP A 33 73.86 27.42 69.29
CA ASP A 33 73.02 26.53 70.08
C ASP A 33 72.71 25.36 69.17
N GLU A 34 73.61 24.37 69.24
CA GLU A 34 73.55 23.13 68.48
C GLU A 34 72.14 22.53 68.56
N LYS A 35 71.44 22.69 69.68
CA LYS A 35 70.07 22.19 69.84
C LYS A 35 69.06 22.91 68.95
N ALA A 36 69.15 24.23 68.82
CA ALA A 36 68.28 25.02 67.94
C ALA A 36 68.61 24.76 66.46
N ALA A 37 69.89 24.66 66.10
CA ALA A 37 70.34 24.31 64.75
C ALA A 37 69.93 22.88 64.35
N LEU A 38 70.05 21.91 65.26
CA LEU A 38 69.61 20.52 65.05
C LEU A 38 68.09 20.41 64.92
N THR A 39 67.33 21.22 65.66
CA THR A 39 65.86 21.26 65.55
C THR A 39 65.42 21.84 64.21
N ALA A 40 66.02 22.96 63.78
CA ALA A 40 65.74 23.55 62.46
C ALA A 40 66.14 22.61 61.30
N GLN A 41 67.24 21.86 61.43
CA GLN A 41 67.62 20.83 60.45
C GLN A 41 66.61 19.68 60.42
N ARG A 42 66.09 19.25 61.58
CA ARG A 42 65.06 18.23 61.67
C ARG A 42 63.74 18.68 61.01
N ASP A 43 63.31 19.91 61.28
CA ASP A 43 62.08 20.46 60.71
C ASP A 43 62.18 20.63 59.19
N LEU A 44 63.35 21.05 58.69
CA LEU A 44 63.60 21.11 57.24
C LEU A 44 63.60 19.72 56.59
N LEU A 45 64.16 18.71 57.28
CA LEU A 45 64.11 17.32 56.80
C LEU A 45 62.68 16.80 56.75
N GLN A 46 61.90 17.07 57.80
CA GLN A 46 60.49 16.69 57.89
C GLN A 46 59.66 17.36 56.79
N PHE A 47 59.87 18.65 56.55
CA PHE A 47 59.20 19.39 55.47
C PHE A 47 59.55 18.83 54.08
N LYS A 48 60.82 18.48 53.85
CA LYS A 48 61.22 17.81 52.60
C LYS A 48 60.55 16.46 52.43
N TYR A 49 60.51 15.66 53.49
CA TYR A 49 59.86 14.36 53.49
C TYR A 49 58.35 14.47 53.21
N ASP A 50 57.66 15.42 53.83
CA ASP A 50 56.23 15.64 53.61
C ASP A 50 55.93 16.14 52.19
N ASN A 51 56.80 16.98 51.61
CA ASN A 51 56.71 17.38 50.20
C ASN A 51 56.93 16.21 49.24
N GLU A 52 57.92 15.35 49.49
CA GLU A 52 58.14 14.13 48.68
C GLU A 52 56.93 13.21 48.73
N LYS A 53 56.34 13.03 49.92
CA LYS A 53 55.12 12.25 50.10
C LYS A 53 53.92 12.84 49.35
N SER A 54 53.73 14.16 49.42
CA SER A 54 52.66 14.84 48.68
C SER A 54 52.86 14.76 47.16
N LEU A 55 54.10 14.86 46.70
CA LEU A 55 54.43 14.72 45.28
C LEU A 55 54.12 13.31 44.79
N GLU A 56 54.46 12.29 45.58
CA GLU A 56 54.18 10.90 45.25
C GLU A 56 52.67 10.61 45.22
N GLN A 57 51.91 11.16 46.17
CA GLN A 57 50.44 11.09 46.13
C GLN A 57 49.87 11.75 44.87
N LEU A 58 50.39 12.93 44.49
CA LEU A 58 49.96 13.63 43.27
C LEU A 58 50.29 12.81 42.00
N ARG A 59 51.45 12.14 41.97
CA ARG A 59 51.83 11.24 40.86
C ARG A 59 50.87 10.05 40.75
N GLN A 60 50.51 9.43 41.87
CA GLN A 60 49.57 8.32 41.91
C GLN A 60 48.15 8.76 41.48
N GLN A 61 47.70 9.93 41.93
CA GLN A 61 46.43 10.53 41.50
C GLN A 61 46.44 10.88 40.00
N GLY A 62 47.54 11.43 39.48
CA GLY A 62 47.71 11.72 38.06
C GLY A 62 47.71 10.44 37.21
N ALA A 63 48.39 9.39 37.65
CA ALA A 63 48.41 8.10 36.96
C ALA A 63 47.03 7.44 36.91
N THR A 64 46.28 7.48 38.01
CA THR A 64 44.91 6.94 38.07
C THR A 64 43.93 7.75 37.22
N ALA A 65 44.00 9.08 37.26
CA ALA A 65 43.19 9.95 36.40
C ALA A 65 43.46 9.72 34.90
N LEU A 66 44.73 9.56 34.52
CA LEU A 66 45.11 9.25 33.14
C LEU A 66 44.59 7.87 32.70
N ALA A 67 44.71 6.85 33.55
CA ALA A 67 44.19 5.52 33.25
C ALA A 67 42.65 5.53 33.05
N GLN A 68 41.93 6.30 33.86
CA GLN A 68 40.48 6.49 33.71
C GLN A 68 40.13 7.19 32.39
N LEU A 69 40.86 8.24 32.00
CA LEU A 69 40.66 8.93 30.72
C LEU A 69 40.95 8.03 29.52
N GLN A 70 42.03 7.25 29.57
CA GLN A 70 42.37 6.27 28.52
C GLN A 70 41.26 5.21 28.37
N TYR A 71 40.72 4.73 29.49
CA TYR A 71 39.61 3.78 29.48
C TYR A 71 38.32 4.39 28.92
N GLN A 72 37.97 5.62 29.31
CA GLN A 72 36.80 6.31 28.76
C GLN A 72 36.94 6.57 27.25
N LEU A 73 38.13 6.97 26.79
CA LEU A 73 38.39 7.20 25.37
C LEU A 73 38.28 5.91 24.56
N SER A 74 38.81 4.79 25.06
CA SER A 74 38.74 3.50 24.36
C SER A 74 37.28 3.01 24.22
N LEU A 75 36.47 3.16 25.28
CA LEU A 75 35.03 2.86 25.22
C LEU A 75 34.29 3.75 24.21
N GLN A 76 34.60 5.05 24.19
CA GLN A 76 33.99 5.97 23.23
C GLN A 76 34.33 5.60 21.79
N GLN A 77 35.59 5.24 21.52
CA GLN A 77 36.04 4.79 20.21
C GLN A 77 35.30 3.52 19.76
N GLN A 78 35.20 2.51 20.64
CA GLN A 78 34.45 1.28 20.36
C GLN A 78 32.98 1.56 20.05
N MET A 79 32.33 2.45 20.82
CA MET A 79 30.94 2.84 20.60
C MET A 79 30.73 3.52 19.24
N LEU A 80 31.66 4.37 18.79
CA LEU A 80 31.58 5.00 17.47
C LEU A 80 31.71 3.97 16.35
N THR A 81 32.63 3.02 16.48
CA THR A 81 32.80 1.93 15.50
C THR A 81 31.57 1.01 15.44
N MET A 82 30.96 0.68 16.58
CA MET A 82 29.72 -0.11 16.59
C MET A 82 28.57 0.65 15.92
N ARG A 83 28.40 1.95 16.22
CA ARG A 83 27.34 2.79 15.62
C ARG A 83 27.50 2.93 14.10
N SER A 84 28.72 3.05 13.61
CA SER A 84 28.97 3.12 12.16
C SER A 84 28.71 1.76 11.50
N GLN A 85 29.09 0.65 12.13
CA GLN A 85 28.79 -0.68 11.61
C GLN A 85 27.27 -0.94 11.55
N ASP A 86 26.53 -0.57 12.59
CA ASP A 86 25.08 -0.71 12.64
C ASP A 86 24.35 0.15 11.60
N SER A 87 24.84 1.38 11.35
CA SER A 87 24.26 2.25 10.32
C SER A 87 24.47 1.68 8.92
N LEU A 88 25.67 1.16 8.63
CA LEU A 88 25.99 0.50 7.37
C LEU A 88 25.14 -0.77 7.17
N ASN A 89 25.03 -1.61 8.21
CA ASN A 89 24.21 -2.82 8.15
C ASN A 89 22.73 -2.50 7.88
N ARG A 90 22.16 -1.49 8.55
CA ARG A 90 20.78 -1.05 8.29
C ARG A 90 20.59 -0.50 6.88
N ALA A 91 21.55 0.28 6.38
CA ALA A 91 21.49 0.81 5.02
C ALA A 91 21.55 -0.32 3.97
N TYR A 92 22.43 -1.31 4.18
CA TYR A 92 22.53 -2.48 3.32
C TYR A 92 21.24 -3.30 3.29
N GLN A 93 20.63 -3.56 4.45
CA GLN A 93 19.35 -4.31 4.50
C GLN A 93 18.22 -3.58 3.77
N ARG A 94 18.10 -2.25 3.94
CA ARG A 94 17.11 -1.45 3.19
C ARG A 94 17.35 -1.50 1.68
N PHE A 95 18.60 -1.51 1.26
CA PHE A 95 18.96 -1.64 -0.15
C PHE A 95 18.54 -3.02 -0.69
N VAL A 96 18.84 -4.10 0.02
CA VAL A 96 18.44 -5.46 -0.35
C VAL A 96 16.92 -5.60 -0.41
N ASP A 97 16.19 -5.06 0.58
CA ASP A 97 14.73 -5.03 0.59
C ASP A 97 14.17 -4.27 -0.62
N SER A 98 14.75 -3.12 -0.94
CA SER A 98 14.34 -2.32 -2.11
C SER A 98 14.60 -3.06 -3.41
N LEU A 99 15.75 -3.72 -3.53
CA LEU A 99 16.10 -4.50 -4.72
C LEU A 99 15.16 -5.69 -4.88
N SER A 100 14.90 -6.44 -3.80
CA SER A 100 13.96 -7.56 -3.79
C SER A 100 12.55 -7.13 -4.21
N ARG A 101 12.05 -6.01 -3.66
CA ARG A 101 10.75 -5.45 -4.06
C ARG A 101 10.72 -5.01 -5.52
N ALA A 102 11.79 -4.40 -6.02
CA ALA A 102 11.89 -3.98 -7.42
C ALA A 102 11.90 -5.20 -8.37
N THR A 103 12.67 -6.24 -8.04
CA THR A 103 12.73 -7.49 -8.80
C THR A 103 11.39 -8.22 -8.79
N GLY A 104 10.70 -8.27 -7.63
CA GLY A 104 9.35 -8.86 -7.52
C GLY A 104 8.34 -8.17 -8.44
N ARG A 105 8.27 -6.84 -8.41
CA ARG A 105 7.37 -6.06 -9.30
C ARG A 105 7.66 -6.29 -10.78
N HIS A 106 8.93 -6.44 -11.14
CA HIS A 106 9.31 -6.73 -12.52
C HIS A 106 8.87 -8.13 -12.95
N ALA A 107 9.04 -9.14 -12.08
CA ALA A 107 8.56 -10.50 -12.33
C ALA A 107 7.03 -10.54 -12.50
N ASP A 108 6.27 -9.84 -11.66
CA ASP A 108 4.81 -9.72 -11.76
C ASP A 108 4.41 -9.07 -13.10
N SER A 109 5.12 -8.02 -13.51
CA SER A 109 4.88 -7.33 -14.77
C SER A 109 5.10 -8.25 -15.99
N ILE A 110 6.16 -9.06 -15.96
CA ILE A 110 6.43 -10.05 -17.01
C ILE A 110 5.35 -11.14 -17.03
N ALA A 111 4.94 -11.65 -15.87
CA ALA A 111 3.88 -12.65 -15.78
C ALA A 111 2.56 -12.12 -16.35
N MET A 112 2.18 -10.89 -16.00
CA MET A 112 1.01 -10.22 -16.57
C MET A 112 1.14 -10.03 -18.08
N LEU A 113 2.33 -9.66 -18.58
CA LEU A 113 2.56 -9.51 -20.02
C LEU A 113 2.45 -10.85 -20.74
N ASN A 114 3.01 -11.93 -20.19
CA ASN A 114 2.92 -13.27 -20.76
C ASN A 114 1.48 -13.79 -20.79
N ASN A 115 0.69 -13.55 -19.74
CA ASN A 115 -0.74 -13.84 -19.73
C ASN A 115 -1.50 -13.05 -20.81
N ARG A 116 -1.03 -11.85 -21.19
CA ARG A 116 -1.61 -11.03 -22.25
C ARG A 116 -1.22 -11.48 -23.66
N ARG A 117 -0.23 -12.37 -23.83
CA ARG A 117 0.27 -12.86 -25.13
C ARG A 117 -0.36 -14.19 -25.55
N GLN A 118 -1.54 -14.51 -25.05
CA GLN A 118 -2.27 -15.72 -25.45
C GLN A 118 -3.51 -15.36 -26.26
N ASP A 119 -3.84 -16.22 -27.21
CA ASP A 119 -5.07 -16.10 -27.97
C ASP A 119 -6.28 -16.17 -27.02
N ILE A 120 -7.34 -15.47 -27.40
CA ILE A 120 -8.66 -15.63 -26.78
C ILE A 120 -9.57 -16.23 -27.84
N ILE A 121 -10.23 -17.33 -27.51
CA ILE A 121 -11.10 -18.06 -28.42
C ILE A 121 -12.50 -18.10 -27.82
N VAL A 122 -13.45 -17.50 -28.51
CA VAL A 122 -14.87 -17.55 -28.13
C VAL A 122 -15.60 -18.43 -29.14
N LYS A 123 -16.09 -19.58 -28.67
CA LYS A 123 -16.93 -20.47 -29.46
C LYS A 123 -18.39 -20.08 -29.27
N VAL A 124 -19.14 -19.99 -30.36
CA VAL A 124 -20.55 -19.59 -30.34
C VAL A 124 -21.37 -20.67 -31.03
N GLN A 125 -22.39 -21.16 -30.33
CA GLN A 125 -23.27 -22.21 -30.80
C GLN A 125 -24.72 -21.94 -30.42
N ASP A 126 -25.66 -22.55 -31.14
CA ASP A 126 -27.07 -22.52 -30.76
C ASP A 126 -27.30 -23.45 -29.56
N ILE A 127 -28.02 -22.95 -28.56
CA ILE A 127 -28.22 -23.67 -27.30
C ILE A 127 -29.10 -24.92 -27.43
N ILE A 128 -30.01 -24.96 -28.41
CA ILE A 128 -30.94 -26.08 -28.60
C ILE A 128 -30.33 -27.16 -29.48
N THR A 129 -29.73 -26.75 -30.59
CA THR A 129 -29.22 -27.66 -31.62
C THR A 129 -27.74 -28.00 -31.46
N ALA A 130 -27.03 -27.27 -30.58
CA ALA A 130 -25.58 -27.33 -30.42
C ALA A 130 -24.77 -27.04 -31.70
N GLN A 131 -25.42 -26.52 -32.75
CA GLN A 131 -24.77 -26.18 -34.01
C GLN A 131 -23.95 -24.90 -33.88
N ALA A 132 -22.80 -24.86 -34.55
CA ALA A 132 -21.96 -23.68 -34.62
C ALA A 132 -22.70 -22.51 -35.28
N ILE A 133 -22.59 -21.30 -34.70
CA ILE A 133 -23.20 -20.10 -35.26
C ILE A 133 -22.12 -19.30 -35.98
N GLN A 134 -22.18 -19.27 -37.30
CA GLN A 134 -21.35 -18.41 -38.14
C GLN A 134 -21.87 -16.97 -38.17
N GLY A 135 -20.95 -16.01 -38.21
CA GLY A 135 -21.28 -14.60 -38.41
C GLY A 135 -21.78 -13.88 -37.16
N ALA A 136 -21.61 -14.45 -35.97
CA ALA A 136 -21.87 -13.77 -34.70
C ALA A 136 -20.74 -12.78 -34.40
N THR A 137 -21.08 -11.58 -33.96
CA THR A 137 -20.11 -10.57 -33.54
C THR A 137 -19.79 -10.78 -32.07
N VAL A 138 -18.51 -11.04 -31.79
CA VAL A 138 -17.96 -11.16 -30.44
C VAL A 138 -17.19 -9.89 -30.12
N THR A 139 -17.48 -9.29 -28.98
CA THR A 139 -16.87 -8.04 -28.51
C THR A 139 -16.18 -8.27 -27.17
N LEU A 140 -14.92 -7.84 -27.07
CA LEU A 140 -14.14 -7.84 -25.83
C LEU A 140 -13.83 -6.39 -25.40
N PRO A 141 -14.16 -5.99 -24.16
CA PRO A 141 -13.72 -4.70 -23.64
C PRO A 141 -12.20 -4.67 -23.43
N THR A 142 -11.60 -3.51 -23.66
CA THR A 142 -10.16 -3.27 -23.45
C THR A 142 -9.92 -2.33 -22.27
N THR A 143 -8.69 -2.32 -21.76
CA THR A 143 -8.25 -1.39 -20.70
C THR A 143 -8.07 0.06 -21.20
N VAL A 144 -8.19 0.32 -22.49
CA VAL A 144 -7.95 1.64 -23.11
C VAL A 144 -9.23 2.33 -23.57
N GLY A 145 -10.39 1.86 -23.11
CA GLY A 145 -11.69 2.47 -23.44
C GLY A 145 -12.22 2.15 -24.83
N THR A 146 -11.57 1.26 -25.59
CA THR A 146 -12.07 0.72 -26.85
C THR A 146 -12.53 -0.72 -26.69
N VAL A 147 -13.11 -1.29 -27.75
CA VAL A 147 -13.46 -2.72 -27.80
C VAL A 147 -12.69 -3.40 -28.93
N LEU A 148 -12.39 -4.68 -28.76
CA LEU A 148 -11.98 -5.55 -29.86
C LEU A 148 -13.20 -6.32 -30.34
N GLN A 149 -13.32 -6.46 -31.65
CA GLN A 149 -14.39 -7.22 -32.27
C GLN A 149 -13.84 -8.26 -33.22
N ALA A 150 -14.45 -9.45 -33.19
CA ALA A 150 -14.20 -10.51 -34.14
C ALA A 150 -15.54 -11.16 -34.51
N THR A 151 -15.60 -11.70 -35.72
CA THR A 151 -16.80 -12.39 -36.21
C THR A 151 -16.52 -13.89 -36.20
N THR A 152 -17.51 -14.69 -35.80
CA THR A 152 -17.35 -16.14 -35.80
C THR A 152 -17.28 -16.72 -37.21
N ASP A 153 -16.36 -17.66 -37.40
CA ASP A 153 -16.19 -18.42 -38.63
C ASP A 153 -17.26 -19.53 -38.79
N ALA A 154 -17.12 -20.37 -39.82
CA ALA A 154 -18.04 -21.48 -40.09
C ALA A 154 -18.05 -22.55 -38.97
N SER A 155 -17.01 -22.61 -38.14
CA SER A 155 -16.95 -23.46 -36.95
C SER A 155 -17.50 -22.78 -35.70
N GLY A 156 -18.02 -21.56 -35.83
CA GLY A 156 -18.58 -20.77 -34.73
C GLY A 156 -17.51 -20.13 -33.86
N GLN A 157 -16.26 -19.99 -34.35
CA GLN A 157 -15.15 -19.48 -33.53
C GLN A 157 -14.80 -18.05 -33.89
N ALA A 158 -14.74 -17.19 -32.88
CA ALA A 158 -14.12 -15.88 -32.95
C ALA A 158 -12.78 -15.94 -32.22
N ILE A 159 -11.69 -15.65 -32.95
CA ILE A 159 -10.33 -15.72 -32.43
C ILE A 159 -9.79 -14.29 -32.31
N PHE A 160 -9.27 -13.97 -31.14
CA PHE A 160 -8.54 -12.74 -30.87
C PHE A 160 -7.07 -13.11 -30.64
N PRO A 161 -6.21 -12.96 -31.65
CA PRO A 161 -4.82 -13.36 -31.56
C PRO A 161 -4.07 -12.62 -30.46
N ALA A 162 -3.11 -13.30 -29.84
CA ALA A 162 -2.19 -12.79 -28.83
C ALA A 162 -1.55 -11.43 -29.19
N ALA A 163 -1.18 -11.26 -30.46
CA ALA A 163 -0.56 -10.03 -30.93
C ALA A 163 -1.54 -8.84 -30.93
N GLY A 164 -2.83 -9.10 -31.16
CA GLY A 164 -3.87 -8.07 -31.26
C GLY A 164 -4.65 -7.82 -29.97
N ASN A 165 -4.57 -8.73 -28.99
CA ASN A 165 -5.37 -8.68 -27.77
C ASN A 165 -4.62 -8.19 -26.53
N THR A 166 -3.48 -7.52 -26.73
CA THR A 166 -2.63 -7.03 -25.64
C THR A 166 -3.40 -6.12 -24.70
N ASN A 167 -4.30 -5.26 -25.17
CA ASN A 167 -5.08 -4.34 -24.32
C ASN A 167 -6.33 -4.95 -23.68
N VAL A 168 -6.58 -6.26 -23.86
CA VAL A 168 -7.66 -6.95 -23.15
C VAL A 168 -7.20 -7.24 -21.71
N PRO A 169 -8.04 -7.01 -20.68
CA PRO A 169 -7.72 -7.39 -19.30
C PRO A 169 -7.39 -8.89 -19.15
N PRO A 170 -6.67 -9.31 -18.09
CA PRO A 170 -6.38 -10.73 -17.84
C PRO A 170 -7.63 -11.59 -17.66
N THR A 171 -8.68 -11.02 -17.05
CA THR A 171 -10.00 -11.61 -16.88
C THR A 171 -11.01 -10.71 -17.58
N VAL A 172 -11.79 -11.26 -18.50
CA VAL A 172 -12.72 -10.51 -19.35
C VAL A 172 -13.99 -11.31 -19.60
N GLN A 173 -15.09 -10.64 -19.93
CA GLN A 173 -16.30 -11.30 -20.43
C GLN A 173 -16.53 -10.85 -21.87
N ALA A 174 -16.93 -11.78 -22.73
CA ALA A 174 -17.28 -11.51 -24.11
C ALA A 174 -18.75 -11.15 -24.22
N ILE A 175 -19.06 -10.12 -24.99
CA ILE A 175 -20.43 -9.79 -25.41
C ILE A 175 -20.61 -10.33 -26.81
N VAL A 176 -21.66 -11.12 -27.02
CA VAL A 176 -21.94 -11.82 -28.28
C VAL A 176 -23.30 -11.39 -28.81
N THR A 177 -23.34 -10.97 -30.07
CA THR A 177 -24.56 -10.57 -30.76
C THR A 177 -24.65 -11.24 -32.13
N ARG A 178 -25.87 -11.61 -32.53
CA ARG A 178 -26.17 -12.14 -33.86
C ARG A 178 -27.63 -11.86 -34.18
N THR A 179 -27.90 -11.31 -35.37
CA THR A 179 -29.29 -11.10 -35.83
C THR A 179 -30.05 -12.43 -35.83
N GLY A 180 -31.27 -12.42 -35.30
CA GLY A 180 -32.09 -13.62 -35.13
C GLY A 180 -31.80 -14.41 -33.86
N TYR A 181 -30.83 -13.99 -33.03
CA TYR A 181 -30.51 -14.59 -31.75
C TYR A 181 -30.57 -13.56 -30.61
N VAL A 182 -30.71 -14.06 -29.40
CA VAL A 182 -30.63 -13.30 -28.15
C VAL A 182 -29.19 -12.86 -27.93
N SER A 183 -28.99 -11.63 -27.47
CA SER A 183 -27.65 -11.13 -27.11
C SER A 183 -27.20 -11.77 -25.79
N ALA A 184 -25.92 -12.11 -25.69
CA ALA A 184 -25.40 -12.79 -24.51
C ALA A 184 -24.06 -12.23 -24.05
N GLN A 185 -23.78 -12.37 -22.76
CA GLN A 185 -22.50 -12.12 -22.15
C GLN A 185 -21.96 -13.42 -21.57
N SER A 186 -20.71 -13.75 -21.89
CA SER A 186 -20.08 -14.98 -21.40
C SER A 186 -19.80 -14.93 -19.90
N GLY A 187 -19.48 -16.10 -19.34
CA GLY A 187 -18.75 -16.18 -18.08
C GLY A 187 -17.36 -15.54 -18.20
N PHE A 188 -16.63 -15.44 -17.08
CA PHE A 188 -15.28 -14.88 -17.07
C PHE A 188 -14.30 -15.76 -17.85
N ILE A 189 -13.71 -15.20 -18.88
CA ILE A 189 -12.57 -15.73 -19.61
C ILE A 189 -11.31 -15.28 -18.85
N THR A 190 -10.62 -16.21 -18.22
CA THR A 190 -9.36 -15.92 -17.51
C THR A 190 -8.20 -16.53 -18.27
N ARG A 191 -7.20 -15.70 -18.60
CA ARG A 191 -5.94 -16.15 -19.19
C ARG A 191 -4.93 -16.44 -18.09
N THR A 192 -4.23 -17.55 -18.22
CA THR A 192 -3.13 -17.94 -17.32
C THR A 192 -1.92 -18.29 -18.15
N SER A 193 -0.70 -18.21 -17.61
CA SER A 193 0.54 -18.35 -18.39
C SER A 193 0.67 -19.66 -19.19
N SER A 194 -0.16 -20.67 -18.88
CA SER A 194 -0.16 -22.00 -19.49
C SER A 194 -1.41 -22.36 -20.30
N SER A 195 -2.45 -21.52 -20.37
CA SER A 195 -3.73 -21.90 -21.00
C SER A 195 -4.37 -20.77 -21.80
N VAL A 196 -4.69 -21.05 -23.08
CA VAL A 196 -5.49 -20.19 -23.97
C VAL A 196 -6.79 -19.78 -23.27
N GLY A 197 -7.14 -18.49 -23.34
CA GLY A 197 -8.40 -18.00 -22.80
C GLY A 197 -9.55 -18.46 -23.69
N GLN A 198 -10.26 -19.53 -23.31
CA GLN A 198 -11.34 -20.08 -24.12
C GLN A 198 -12.67 -20.11 -23.37
N THR A 199 -13.76 -19.79 -24.05
CA THR A 199 -15.12 -20.00 -23.57
C THR A 199 -16.05 -20.43 -24.69
N THR A 200 -17.13 -21.12 -24.32
CA THR A 200 -18.28 -21.35 -25.20
C THR A 200 -19.42 -20.47 -24.74
N VAL A 201 -20.04 -19.75 -25.68
CA VAL A 201 -21.25 -18.96 -25.48
C VAL A 201 -22.34 -19.63 -26.29
N GLN A 202 -23.40 -20.04 -25.60
CA GLN A 202 -24.56 -20.62 -26.26
C GLN A 202 -25.57 -19.49 -26.48
N LEU A 203 -26.08 -19.30 -27.69
CA LEU A 203 -27.11 -18.30 -28.00
C LEU A 203 -28.46 -18.97 -28.20
N TRP A 204 -29.54 -18.28 -27.82
CA TRP A 204 -30.90 -18.68 -28.16
C TRP A 204 -31.32 -18.08 -29.49
N ASN A 205 -31.79 -18.91 -30.41
CA ASN A 205 -32.47 -18.43 -31.60
C ASN A 205 -33.85 -17.87 -31.22
N ASN A 206 -34.15 -16.64 -31.65
CA ASN A 206 -35.42 -15.96 -31.37
C ASN A 206 -36.61 -16.68 -32.01
N GLY A 207 -36.41 -17.40 -33.12
CA GLY A 207 -37.45 -18.22 -33.77
C GLY A 207 -37.89 -19.42 -32.92
N ASN A 208 -37.09 -19.81 -31.92
CA ASN A 208 -37.42 -20.89 -30.99
C ASN A 208 -38.05 -20.39 -29.69
N ALA A 209 -38.22 -19.07 -29.51
CA ALA A 209 -38.89 -18.51 -28.34
C ALA A 209 -40.40 -18.82 -28.42
N ARG A 210 -40.91 -19.54 -27.41
CA ARG A 210 -42.31 -20.01 -27.37
C ARG A 210 -43.19 -19.18 -26.43
N ASN A 211 -42.57 -18.39 -25.56
CA ASN A 211 -43.26 -17.59 -24.56
C ASN A 211 -43.07 -16.11 -24.87
N THR A 212 -44.04 -15.31 -24.43
CA THR A 212 -43.98 -13.85 -24.55
C THR A 212 -44.32 -13.23 -23.20
N ILE A 213 -43.40 -12.42 -22.69
CA ILE A 213 -43.63 -11.57 -21.51
C ILE A 213 -44.12 -10.22 -22.03
N ARG A 214 -45.25 -9.76 -21.49
CA ARG A 214 -45.87 -8.49 -21.86
C ARG A 214 -46.10 -7.67 -20.61
N GLY A 215 -46.05 -6.36 -20.77
CA GLY A 215 -46.36 -5.43 -19.71
C GLY A 215 -46.50 -4.03 -20.26
N ASN A 216 -46.73 -3.09 -19.34
CA ASN A 216 -46.90 -1.68 -19.64
C ASN A 216 -46.02 -0.86 -18.68
N VAL A 217 -45.40 0.19 -19.22
CA VAL A 217 -44.51 1.07 -18.49
C VAL A 217 -45.14 2.44 -18.39
N THR A 218 -45.31 2.88 -17.14
CA THR A 218 -45.81 4.21 -16.81
C THR A 218 -44.85 4.95 -15.88
N ILE A 219 -44.90 6.27 -15.94
CA ILE A 219 -44.31 7.14 -14.91
C ILE A 219 -45.43 7.49 -13.93
N ASP A 220 -45.17 7.16 -12.67
CA ASP A 220 -46.05 7.54 -11.59
C ASP A 220 -45.94 9.06 -11.35
N VAL A 221 -47.07 9.64 -11.00
CA VAL A 221 -47.31 11.07 -10.94
C VAL A 221 -46.27 11.83 -10.10
N ASN A 222 -45.49 12.69 -10.74
CA ASN A 222 -44.91 13.85 -10.07
C ASN A 222 -46.06 14.79 -9.68
N LEU A 223 -45.94 15.48 -8.54
CA LEU A 223 -46.93 16.26 -7.76
C LEU A 223 -47.85 17.25 -8.53
N ALA A 224 -47.81 17.30 -9.85
CA ALA A 224 -48.58 18.20 -10.73
C ALA A 224 -49.55 17.47 -11.70
N ASN A 225 -49.36 16.19 -12.02
CA ASN A 225 -50.26 15.45 -12.92
C ASN A 225 -51.11 14.43 -12.14
N GLY A 226 -52.39 14.28 -12.52
CA GLY A 226 -53.36 13.42 -11.82
C GLY A 226 -53.54 12.03 -12.42
N SER A 227 -52.78 11.69 -13.47
CA SER A 227 -52.91 10.44 -14.23
C SER A 227 -51.53 9.94 -14.65
N ALA A 228 -51.33 8.63 -14.60
CA ALA A 228 -50.09 7.98 -15.03
C ALA A 228 -49.80 8.26 -16.52
N GLU A 229 -48.54 8.51 -16.84
CA GLU A 229 -48.08 8.79 -18.21
C GLU A 229 -47.38 7.58 -18.81
N ASN A 230 -47.77 7.18 -20.02
CA ASN A 230 -47.12 6.09 -20.74
C ASN A 230 -45.71 6.49 -21.20
N VAL A 231 -44.77 5.56 -21.10
CA VAL A 231 -43.39 5.80 -21.55
C VAL A 231 -43.14 5.09 -22.87
N SER A 232 -43.00 5.86 -23.95
CA SER A 232 -42.66 5.35 -25.29
C SER A 232 -41.14 5.31 -25.52
N GLY A 233 -40.66 4.33 -26.29
CA GLY A 233 -39.26 4.21 -26.67
C GLY A 233 -38.32 3.80 -25.53
N GLN A 234 -38.86 3.34 -24.40
CA GLN A 234 -38.06 2.87 -23.28
C GLN A 234 -37.59 1.44 -23.56
N LEU A 235 -36.28 1.20 -23.45
CA LEU A 235 -35.73 -0.14 -23.52
C LEU A 235 -36.03 -0.89 -22.22
N ILE A 236 -36.76 -1.99 -22.35
CA ILE A 236 -37.02 -2.94 -21.28
C ILE A 236 -36.17 -4.16 -21.53
N THR A 237 -35.42 -4.57 -20.51
CA THR A 237 -34.50 -5.70 -20.58
C THR A 237 -34.81 -6.68 -19.47
N ILE A 238 -34.95 -7.95 -19.85
CA ILE A 238 -35.04 -9.09 -18.96
C ILE A 238 -33.76 -9.88 -19.14
N THR A 239 -33.14 -10.26 -18.02
CA THR A 239 -31.98 -11.13 -18.03
C THR A 239 -32.34 -12.54 -17.57
N ASN A 240 -31.59 -13.50 -18.11
CA ASN A 240 -31.55 -14.87 -17.64
C ASN A 240 -30.09 -15.29 -17.57
N SER A 241 -29.74 -16.20 -16.66
CA SER A 241 -28.39 -16.78 -16.64
C SER A 241 -28.46 -18.29 -16.70
N TYR A 242 -27.63 -18.89 -17.55
CA TYR A 242 -27.48 -20.33 -17.68
C TYR A 242 -26.03 -20.69 -18.00
N GLN A 243 -25.47 -21.66 -17.27
CA GLN A 243 -24.08 -22.11 -17.40
C GLN A 243 -23.04 -20.97 -17.45
N GLY A 244 -23.23 -19.94 -16.62
CA GLY A 244 -22.34 -18.78 -16.54
C GLY A 244 -22.49 -17.77 -17.69
N THR A 245 -23.34 -18.03 -18.69
CA THR A 245 -23.73 -17.06 -19.72
C THR A 245 -24.96 -16.30 -19.26
N THR A 246 -24.95 -14.99 -19.42
CA THR A 246 -26.10 -14.12 -19.16
C THR A 246 -26.72 -13.68 -20.49
N TYR A 247 -28.01 -13.88 -20.62
CA TYR A 247 -28.82 -13.56 -21.79
C TYR A 247 -29.58 -12.27 -21.56
N PHE A 248 -29.68 -11.44 -22.59
CA PHE A 248 -30.39 -10.17 -22.56
C PHE A 248 -31.52 -10.20 -23.58
N TYR A 249 -32.75 -10.28 -23.08
CA TYR A 249 -33.96 -10.19 -23.87
C TYR A 249 -34.50 -8.77 -23.74
N SER A 250 -34.66 -8.08 -24.85
CA SER A 250 -35.05 -6.67 -24.81
C SER A 250 -36.07 -6.30 -25.86
N ALA A 251 -36.95 -5.37 -25.50
CA ALA A 251 -37.87 -4.72 -26.42
C ALA A 251 -38.00 -3.24 -26.05
N LEU A 252 -38.29 -2.41 -27.05
CA LEU A 252 -38.70 -1.03 -26.81
C LEU A 252 -40.20 -0.98 -26.53
N THR A 253 -40.62 -0.09 -25.65
CA THR A 253 -42.05 0.22 -25.47
C THR A 253 -42.62 0.96 -26.67
N ASP A 254 -43.87 0.66 -26.99
CA ASP A 254 -44.63 1.37 -28.02
C ASP A 254 -45.15 2.75 -27.54
N ALA A 255 -45.89 3.45 -28.41
CA ALA A 255 -46.49 4.75 -28.09
C ALA A 255 -47.47 4.71 -26.90
N SER A 256 -48.00 3.54 -26.56
CA SER A 256 -48.90 3.32 -25.41
C SER A 256 -48.17 2.78 -24.19
N GLY A 257 -46.83 2.72 -24.21
CA GLY A 257 -46.01 2.20 -23.11
C GLY A 257 -45.97 0.67 -23.02
N ASN A 258 -46.54 -0.06 -23.97
CA ASN A 258 -46.55 -1.52 -23.92
C ASN A 258 -45.23 -2.10 -24.45
N TYR A 259 -44.74 -3.16 -23.82
CA TYR A 259 -43.65 -3.97 -24.34
C TYR A 259 -44.07 -5.43 -24.52
N SER A 260 -43.37 -6.12 -25.43
CA SER A 260 -43.55 -7.55 -25.70
C SER A 260 -42.19 -8.18 -25.97
N ILE A 261 -41.74 -9.04 -25.06
CA ILE A 261 -40.43 -9.68 -25.11
C ILE A 261 -40.63 -11.18 -25.28
N ASN A 262 -40.09 -11.74 -26.36
CA ASN A 262 -40.10 -13.18 -26.59
C ASN A 262 -38.98 -13.84 -25.80
N VAL A 263 -39.32 -14.90 -25.05
CA VAL A 263 -38.39 -15.66 -24.22
C VAL A 263 -38.56 -17.17 -24.46
N PRO A 264 -37.50 -17.97 -24.32
CA PRO A 264 -37.59 -19.41 -24.46
C PRO A 264 -38.38 -20.04 -23.29
N ASP A 265 -38.78 -21.29 -23.48
CA ASP A 265 -39.30 -22.11 -22.39
C ASP A 265 -38.17 -22.40 -21.39
N ASN A 266 -38.43 -22.10 -20.12
CA ASN A 266 -37.41 -22.17 -19.08
C ASN A 266 -37.22 -23.58 -18.51
N GLY A 267 -38.10 -24.54 -18.82
CA GLY A 267 -37.93 -25.99 -18.58
C GLY A 267 -37.50 -26.46 -17.18
N GLY A 268 -37.46 -25.58 -16.18
CA GLY A 268 -36.96 -25.83 -14.82
C GLY A 268 -35.43 -25.77 -14.63
N SER A 269 -34.62 -25.79 -15.69
CA SER A 269 -33.13 -25.91 -15.60
C SER A 269 -32.36 -24.65 -16.02
N ILE A 270 -33.06 -23.67 -16.59
CA ILE A 270 -32.50 -22.40 -17.06
C ILE A 270 -32.90 -21.34 -16.02
N GLY A 271 -32.05 -20.33 -15.76
CA GLY A 271 -32.12 -19.48 -14.57
C GLY A 271 -33.44 -18.71 -14.37
N THR A 272 -33.55 -17.93 -13.30
CA THR A 272 -34.72 -17.07 -13.10
C THR A 272 -34.66 -15.84 -14.02
N TYR A 273 -35.77 -15.47 -14.64
CA TYR A 273 -35.87 -14.20 -15.37
C TYR A 273 -35.93 -13.03 -14.38
N SER A 274 -35.10 -12.00 -14.61
CA SER A 274 -35.10 -10.79 -13.80
C SER A 274 -35.19 -9.56 -14.69
N PHE A 275 -36.01 -8.58 -14.31
CA PHE A 275 -35.96 -7.26 -14.96
C PHE A 275 -34.67 -6.55 -14.57
N VAL A 276 -34.02 -5.93 -15.55
CA VAL A 276 -32.98 -4.94 -15.28
C VAL A 276 -33.67 -3.65 -14.85
N PRO A 277 -33.30 -3.07 -13.70
CA PRO A 277 -33.88 -1.80 -13.25
C PRO A 277 -33.74 -0.73 -14.33
N VAL A 278 -34.84 -0.06 -14.64
CA VAL A 278 -34.84 1.04 -15.59
C VAL A 278 -34.90 2.34 -14.81
N VAL A 279 -33.89 3.19 -15.01
CA VAL A 279 -33.79 4.49 -14.34
C VAL A 279 -33.75 5.56 -15.44
N LYS A 280 -34.76 6.45 -15.44
CA LYS A 280 -34.83 7.57 -16.39
C LYS A 280 -34.10 8.82 -15.88
N ASP A 281 -34.09 9.02 -14.55
CA ASP A 281 -33.36 10.07 -13.83
C ASP A 281 -33.23 9.67 -12.34
N SER A 282 -32.22 10.22 -11.65
CA SER A 282 -31.93 10.12 -10.22
C SER A 282 -33.10 10.47 -9.27
N VAL A 283 -34.18 11.08 -9.78
CA VAL A 283 -35.34 11.55 -9.00
C VAL A 283 -36.62 10.75 -9.30
N GLN A 284 -36.72 10.05 -10.43
CA GLN A 284 -37.94 9.38 -10.87
C GLN A 284 -37.81 7.86 -10.78
N ARG A 285 -38.67 7.23 -9.97
CA ARG A 285 -38.80 5.76 -9.91
C ARG A 285 -39.72 5.30 -11.03
N MET A 286 -39.22 4.45 -11.92
CA MET A 286 -40.02 3.81 -12.96
C MET A 286 -40.51 2.46 -12.44
N TYR A 287 -41.82 2.21 -12.49
CA TYR A 287 -42.38 0.93 -12.12
C TYR A 287 -42.53 0.06 -13.36
N VAL A 288 -41.91 -1.12 -13.33
CA VAL A 288 -42.07 -2.14 -14.37
C VAL A 288 -42.98 -3.21 -13.78
N ASN A 289 -44.23 -3.26 -14.25
CA ASN A 289 -45.16 -4.33 -13.90
C ASN A 289 -45.02 -5.45 -14.94
N GLY A 290 -44.62 -6.63 -14.48
CA GLY A 290 -44.49 -7.86 -15.27
C GLY A 290 -45.17 -9.02 -14.58
#